data_AF-A0A661GXR0-F1
#
_entry.id   AF-A0A661GXR0-F1
#
_cell.length_a   1.000
_cell.length_b   1.000
_cell.length_c   1.000
_cell.angle_alpha   90.00
_cell.angle_beta   90.00
_cell.angle_gamma   90.00
#
_symmetry.space_group_name_H-M   'P 1'
#
loop_
_entity.id
_entity.type
_entity.pdbx_description
1 polymer ?
#
loop_
_entity_poly.entity_id
_entity_poly.type
_entity_poly.pdbx_seq_one_letter_code
_entity_poly.pdbx_strand_id
1 'polypeptide(L)'
;MQTFNDTSWLLEQWGRWAYINRRINLSYPTIQPFTRLVTPTRAGPAINDLVAGEIDHAVAGLCKQNPEMGEAVARYYLNGVDYRLLGERMGISTRRASGLVQAGVSWVSDALDSE
;
A
#
# COMPACT_ATOMS: atom_id res chain seq x y z
N MET A 1 20.94 -10.80 1.63
CA MET A 1 19.48 -10.87 1.80
C MET A 1 19.02 -9.52 2.34
N GLN A 2 18.53 -8.65 1.45
CA GLN A 2 18.14 -7.27 1.77
C GLN A 2 16.69 -7.03 1.30
N THR A 3 15.79 -7.99 1.57
CA THR A 3 14.42 -8.03 1.04
C THR A 3 13.48 -7.03 1.74
N PHE A 4 13.68 -6.79 3.03
CA PHE A 4 12.84 -5.87 3.82
C PHE A 4 12.77 -4.44 3.25
N ASN A 5 13.87 -3.95 2.69
CA ASN A 5 13.94 -2.57 2.20
C ASN A 5 13.26 -2.42 0.82
N ASP A 6 13.22 -3.49 0.03
CA ASP A 6 12.59 -3.50 -1.29
C ASP A 6 11.07 -3.64 -1.16
N THR A 7 10.57 -4.54 -0.30
CA THR A 7 9.13 -4.74 -0.09
C THR A 7 8.46 -3.52 0.56
N SER A 8 9.15 -2.89 1.52
CA SER A 8 8.66 -1.64 2.14
C SER A 8 8.60 -0.49 1.13
N TRP A 9 9.61 -0.37 0.25
CA TRP A 9 9.59 0.59 -0.85
C TRP A 9 8.46 0.30 -1.85
N LEU A 10 8.24 -0.97 -2.22
CA LEU A 10 7.16 -1.39 -3.11
C LEU A 10 5.78 -1.04 -2.52
N LEU A 11 5.58 -1.27 -1.22
CA LEU A 11 4.34 -0.89 -0.53
C LEU A 11 4.13 0.62 -0.47
N GLU A 12 5.20 1.41 -0.34
CA GLU A 12 5.12 2.87 -0.47
C GLU A 12 4.72 3.31 -1.89
N GLN A 13 5.28 2.67 -2.93
CA GLN A 13 4.90 2.95 -4.31
C GLN A 13 3.45 2.52 -4.59
N TRP A 14 3.02 1.38 -4.04
CA TRP A 14 1.64 0.92 -4.11
C TRP A 14 0.68 1.88 -3.41
N GLY A 15 1.04 2.41 -2.24
CA GLY A 15 0.26 3.45 -1.56
C GLY A 15 0.09 4.71 -2.42
N ARG A 16 1.16 5.13 -3.10
CA ARG A 16 1.13 6.27 -4.05
C ARG A 16 0.29 5.97 -5.29
N TRP A 17 0.44 4.78 -5.86
CA TRP A 17 -0.36 4.31 -6.99
C TRP A 17 -1.86 4.29 -6.63
N ALA A 18 -2.20 3.71 -5.48
CA ALA A 18 -3.56 3.65 -4.97
C ALA A 18 -4.12 5.04 -4.67
N TYR A 19 -3.31 5.99 -4.18
CA TYR A 19 -3.75 7.37 -3.98
C TYR A 19 -4.06 8.11 -5.28
N ILE A 20 -3.23 7.92 -6.32
CA ILE A 20 -3.46 8.49 -7.65
C ILE A 20 -4.70 7.87 -8.28
N ASN A 21 -4.85 6.54 -8.22
CA ASN A 21 -5.99 5.84 -8.81
C ASN A 21 -7.29 5.98 -8.01
N ARG A 22 -7.26 6.12 -6.67
CA ARG A 22 -8.46 6.45 -5.88
C ARG A 22 -9.03 7.82 -6.18
N ARG A 23 -8.19 8.78 -6.61
CA ARG A 23 -8.65 10.09 -7.10
C ARG A 23 -9.27 10.02 -8.50
N ILE A 24 -9.10 8.91 -9.21
CA ILE A 24 -9.78 8.60 -10.46
C ILE A 24 -11.15 7.99 -10.11
N ASN A 25 -12.03 8.80 -9.54
CA ASN A 25 -13.45 8.46 -9.43
C ASN A 25 -14.07 8.68 -10.82
N LEU A 26 -13.90 7.70 -11.72
CA LEU A 26 -14.48 7.70 -13.06
C LEU A 26 -15.99 7.48 -12.96
N SER A 27 -16.74 8.56 -12.76
CA SER A 27 -18.19 8.61 -13.00
C SER A 27 -18.56 9.43 -14.25
N TYR A 28 -17.63 9.68 -15.17
CA TYR A 28 -17.93 10.32 -16.45
C TYR A 28 -17.44 9.50 -17.65
N PRO A 29 -18.34 9.09 -18.56
CA PRO A 29 -17.96 8.48 -19.82
C PRO A 29 -17.69 9.60 -20.83
N THR A 30 -16.61 10.36 -20.68
CA THR A 30 -16.19 11.27 -21.75
C THR A 30 -14.72 11.66 -21.60
N ILE A 31 -13.94 11.27 -22.60
CA ILE A 31 -12.65 11.85 -23.01
C ILE A 31 -11.40 11.40 -22.20
N GLN A 32 -10.72 10.37 -22.70
CA GLN A 32 -9.24 10.27 -22.66
C GLN A 32 -8.63 11.46 -23.42
N PRO A 33 -7.36 11.92 -23.24
CA PRO A 33 -6.31 11.64 -22.26
C PRO A 33 -5.57 12.94 -21.83
N PHE A 34 -6.09 13.75 -20.91
CA PHE A 34 -5.38 14.97 -20.43
C PHE A 34 -4.87 14.91 -18.99
N THR A 35 -5.21 13.86 -18.24
CA THR A 35 -4.61 13.61 -16.91
C THR A 35 -3.14 13.19 -16.99
N ARG A 36 -2.63 12.79 -18.16
CA ARG A 36 -1.19 12.54 -18.41
C ARG A 36 -0.36 13.83 -18.49
N LEU A 37 -0.99 14.98 -18.67
CA LEU A 37 -0.35 16.30 -18.81
C LEU A 37 -0.32 17.11 -17.51
N VAL A 38 -1.00 16.63 -16.47
CA VAL A 38 -0.76 17.14 -15.11
C VAL A 38 0.55 16.50 -14.66
N THR A 39 1.66 17.19 -14.91
CA THR A 39 2.95 16.84 -14.31
C THR A 39 2.69 16.61 -12.82
N PRO A 40 2.79 15.38 -12.31
CA PRO A 40 2.57 15.17 -10.90
C PRO A 40 3.72 15.88 -10.21
N THR A 41 3.41 16.93 -9.43
CA THR A 41 4.40 17.73 -8.69
C THR A 41 5.15 16.90 -7.64
N ARG A 42 4.74 15.65 -7.46
CA ARG A 42 5.45 14.55 -6.80
C ARG A 42 5.70 13.46 -7.83
N ALA A 43 6.91 12.92 -7.88
CA ALA A 43 7.24 11.75 -8.70
C ALA A 43 6.11 10.71 -8.64
N GLY A 44 5.56 10.36 -9.81
CA GLY A 44 4.54 9.34 -9.94
C GLY A 44 5.02 7.98 -9.41
N PRO A 45 4.11 7.03 -9.17
CA PRO A 45 4.48 5.69 -8.72
C PRO A 45 5.53 5.12 -9.68
N ALA A 46 6.62 4.61 -9.12
CA ALA A 46 7.69 3.99 -9.88
C ALA A 46 7.35 2.54 -10.30
N ILE A 47 6.16 2.05 -9.94
CA ILE A 47 5.66 0.70 -10.24
C ILE A 47 4.60 0.72 -11.34
N ASN A 48 4.54 -0.34 -12.13
CA ASN A 48 3.52 -0.56 -13.15
C ASN A 48 2.21 -1.07 -12.54
N ASP A 49 1.08 -0.92 -13.26
CA ASP A 49 -0.24 -1.38 -12.83
C ASP A 49 -0.28 -2.90 -12.54
N LEU A 50 0.50 -3.71 -13.27
CA LEU A 50 0.62 -5.16 -13.03
C LEU A 50 1.24 -5.45 -11.66
N VAL A 51 2.38 -4.82 -11.36
CA VAL A 51 3.08 -4.95 -10.07
C VAL A 51 2.21 -4.42 -8.93
N ALA A 52 1.51 -3.31 -9.16
CA ALA A 52 0.56 -2.77 -8.20
C ALA A 52 -0.61 -3.75 -7.94
N GLY A 53 -1.07 -4.46 -8.96
CA GLY A 53 -2.10 -5.50 -8.86
C GLY A 53 -1.64 -6.74 -8.08
N GLU A 54 -0.40 -7.18 -8.29
CA GLU A 54 0.20 -8.28 -7.51
C GLU A 54 0.30 -7.91 -6.02
N ILE A 55 0.78 -6.70 -5.72
CA ILE A 55 0.84 -6.19 -4.34
C ILE A 55 -0.57 -6.07 -3.74
N ASP A 56 -1.55 -5.56 -4.50
CA ASP A 56 -2.94 -5.46 -4.03
C ASP A 56 -3.53 -6.84 -3.73
N HIS A 57 -3.26 -7.83 -4.58
CA HIS A 57 -3.69 -9.21 -4.38
C HIS A 57 -3.04 -9.84 -3.14
N ALA A 58 -1.72 -9.64 -2.95
CA ALA A 58 -1.01 -10.08 -1.76
C ALA A 58 -1.60 -9.44 -0.49
N VAL A 59 -1.79 -8.11 -0.48
CA VAL A 59 -2.39 -7.40 0.66
C VAL A 59 -3.84 -7.85 0.90
N ALA A 60 -4.61 -8.13 -0.14
CA ALA A 60 -5.95 -8.70 -0.02
C ALA A 60 -5.93 -10.12 0.59
N GLY A 61 -4.93 -10.94 0.24
CA GLY A 61 -4.64 -12.23 0.87
C GLY A 61 -4.33 -12.07 2.35
N LEU A 62 -3.47 -11.11 2.71
CA LEU A 62 -3.16 -10.78 4.09
C LEU A 62 -4.41 -10.37 4.88
N CYS A 63 -5.26 -9.52 4.31
CA CYS A 63 -6.52 -9.12 4.96
C CYS A 63 -7.47 -10.30 5.20
N LYS A 64 -7.48 -11.32 4.32
CA LYS A 64 -8.28 -12.54 4.50
C LYS A 64 -7.71 -13.45 5.59
N GLN A 65 -6.38 -13.62 5.63
CA GLN A 65 -5.73 -14.51 6.59
C GLN A 65 -5.61 -13.88 7.98
N ASN A 66 -5.28 -12.59 8.05
CA ASN A 66 -5.11 -11.84 9.29
C ASN A 66 -5.65 -10.41 9.13
N PRO A 67 -6.93 -10.16 9.46
CA PRO A 67 -7.57 -8.87 9.23
C PRO A 67 -6.94 -7.74 10.05
N GLU A 68 -6.46 -8.01 11.27
CA GLU A 68 -5.80 -6.98 12.11
C GLU A 68 -4.48 -6.53 11.46
N MET A 69 -3.69 -7.48 10.96
CA MET A 69 -2.41 -7.20 10.31
C MET A 69 -2.60 -6.52 8.95
N GLY A 70 -3.55 -7.01 8.14
CA GLY A 70 -3.89 -6.40 6.86
C GLY A 70 -4.41 -4.98 7.01
N GLU A 71 -5.25 -4.72 8.01
CA GLU A 71 -5.72 -3.37 8.33
C GLU A 71 -4.57 -2.45 8.75
N ALA A 72 -3.62 -2.94 9.56
CA ALA A 72 -2.45 -2.16 9.94
C ALA A 72 -1.59 -1.75 8.73
N VAL A 73 -1.27 -2.70 7.85
CA VAL A 73 -0.47 -2.46 6.64
C VAL A 73 -1.21 -1.53 5.68
N ALA A 74 -2.48 -1.82 5.38
CA ALA A 74 -3.29 -1.00 4.48
C ALA A 74 -3.41 0.43 5.00
N ARG A 75 -3.68 0.63 6.30
CA ARG A 75 -3.80 1.97 6.87
C ARG A 75 -2.47 2.72 6.83
N TYR A 76 -1.36 2.06 7.18
CA TYR A 76 -0.04 2.66 7.19
C TYR A 76 0.36 3.17 5.80
N TYR A 77 0.29 2.29 4.78
CA TYR A 77 0.78 2.62 3.43
C TYR A 77 -0.24 3.39 2.57
N LEU A 78 -1.54 3.16 2.71
CA LEU A 78 -2.55 3.90 1.92
C LEU A 78 -2.82 5.32 2.46
N ASN A 79 -2.81 5.50 3.78
CA ASN A 79 -3.10 6.81 4.38
C ASN A 79 -1.83 7.59 4.72
N GLY A 80 -0.64 6.97 4.67
CA GLY A 80 0.63 7.59 5.06
C GLY A 80 0.62 8.07 6.51
N VAL A 81 0.00 7.31 7.40
CA VAL A 81 -0.15 7.69 8.82
C VAL A 81 1.01 7.15 9.65
N ASP A 82 1.52 7.97 10.57
CA ASP A 82 2.54 7.55 11.54
C ASP A 82 2.07 6.39 12.43
N TYR A 83 3.01 5.58 12.93
CA TYR A 83 2.73 4.47 13.85
C TYR A 83 1.94 4.87 15.10
N ARG A 84 2.12 6.11 15.58
CA ARG A 84 1.35 6.65 16.71
C ARG A 84 -0.13 6.82 16.35
N LEU A 85 -0.40 7.45 15.20
CA LEU A 85 -1.76 7.65 14.72
C LEU A 85 -2.41 6.34 14.29
N LEU A 86 -1.61 5.39 13.78
CA LEU A 86 -2.06 4.03 13.50
C LEU A 86 -2.51 3.32 14.78
N GLY A 87 -1.69 3.39 15.84
CA GLY A 87 -2.02 2.83 17.14
C GLY A 87 -3.28 3.44 17.74
N GLU A 88 -3.40 4.78 17.72
CA GLU A 88 -4.60 5.50 18.17
C GLU A 88 -5.85 5.06 17.38
N ARG A 89 -5.76 4.90 16.05
CA ARG A 89 -6.88 4.49 15.20
C ARG A 89 -7.29 3.02 15.37
N MET A 90 -6.35 2.16 15.72
CA MET A 90 -6.60 0.73 15.96
C MET A 90 -6.85 0.41 17.44
N GLY A 91 -6.73 1.38 18.34
CA GLY A 91 -6.84 1.16 19.78
C GLY A 91 -5.70 0.30 20.37
N ILE A 92 -4.53 0.29 19.73
CA ILE A 92 -3.36 -0.50 20.11
C ILE A 92 -2.17 0.38 20.45
N SER A 93 -1.20 -0.16 21.19
CA SER A 93 0.04 0.55 21.47
C SER A 93 0.87 0.76 20.19
N THR A 94 1.60 1.87 20.11
CA THR A 94 2.51 2.18 18.99
C THR A 94 3.48 1.04 18.70
N ARG A 95 3.95 0.35 19.75
CA ARG A 95 4.85 -0.81 19.61
C ARG A 95 4.17 -2.01 18.96
N ARG A 96 2.91 -2.27 19.30
CA ARG A 96 2.10 -3.31 18.64
C ARG A 96 1.79 -2.94 17.20
N ALA A 97 1.45 -1.68 16.94
CA ALA A 97 1.22 -1.18 15.58
C ALA A 97 2.46 -1.35 14.69
N SER A 98 3.63 -0.97 15.18
CA SER A 98 4.90 -1.17 14.47
C SER A 98 5.20 -2.64 14.22
N GLY A 99 4.98 -3.51 15.23
CA GLY A 99 5.18 -4.95 15.09
C GLY A 99 4.24 -5.59 14.05
N LEU A 100 2.96 -5.18 14.02
CA LEU A 100 1.98 -5.66 13.03
C LEU A 100 2.36 -5.24 11.61
N VAL A 101 2.77 -3.99 11.42
CA VAL A 101 3.21 -3.51 10.09
C VAL A 101 4.45 -4.28 9.65
N GLN A 102 5.46 -4.44 10.51
CA GLN A 102 6.67 -5.22 10.18
C GLN A 102 6.36 -6.68 9.85
N ALA A 103 5.51 -7.34 10.66
CA ALA A 103 5.08 -8.70 10.39
C ALA A 103 4.31 -8.81 9.06
N GLY A 104 3.46 -7.82 8.76
CA GLY A 104 2.73 -7.76 7.50
C GLY A 104 3.63 -7.53 6.29
N VAL A 105 4.67 -6.69 6.41
CA VAL A 105 5.68 -6.51 5.36
C VAL A 105 6.42 -7.81 5.08
N SER A 106 6.84 -8.55 6.13
CA SER A 106 7.45 -9.87 5.95
C SER A 106 6.51 -10.83 5.22
N TRP A 107 5.24 -10.88 5.65
CA TRP A 107 4.25 -11.77 5.03
C TRP A 107 4.03 -11.43 3.55
N VAL A 108 3.95 -10.14 3.20
CA VAL A 108 3.80 -9.71 1.80
C VAL A 108 5.06 -10.05 1.00
N SER A 109 6.25 -9.89 1.59
CA SER A 109 7.50 -10.32 0.96
C SER A 109 7.48 -11.81 0.64
N ASP A 110 7.11 -12.64 1.62
CA ASP A 110 7.03 -14.08 1.44
C ASP A 110 5.96 -14.46 0.40
N ALA A 111 4.83 -13.76 0.38
CA ALA A 111 3.77 -13.97 -0.61
C ALA A 111 4.22 -13.63 -2.03
N LEU A 112 4.97 -12.54 -2.21
CA LEU A 112 5.53 -12.13 -3.50
C LEU A 112 6.67 -13.05 -3.97
N ASP A 113 7.48 -13.58 -3.05
CA ASP A 113 8.53 -14.56 -3.37
C ASP A 113 7.96 -15.95 -3.70
N SER A 114 6.71 -16.24 -3.29
CA SER A 114 6.06 -17.54 -3.47
C SER A 114 5.27 -17.69 -4.78
N GLU A 115 5.16 -16.63 -5.59
CA GLU A 115 4.57 -16.66 -6.95
C GLU A 115 5.64 -16.81 -8.03
#